data_AF-A0AAP2YW60-F1
#
_entry.id   AF-A0AAP2YW60-F1
#
_cell.length_a   1.000
_cell.length_b   1.000
_cell.length_c   1.000
_cell.angle_alpha   90.00
_cell.angle_beta   90.00
_cell.angle_gamma   90.00
#
_symmetry.space_group_name_H-M   'P 1'
#
loop_
_entity.id
_entity.type
_entity.pdbx_description
1 polymer ?
#
loop_
_entity_poly.entity_id
_entity_poly.type
_entity_poly.pdbx_seq_one_letter_code
_entity_poly.pdbx_strand_id
1 'polypeptide(L)'
;MSNESHDRSDVETDRRTDDSERSTVDRRAFSRAVGLGVVGSIATLDRLSVRGSGGSSQRENEDENENAIAAENARSGDGGWEPATLVDGDLEGYTTATSVQTGETLELCVSAGGSYRTEIYRIGWYDGDGGRLVANTAGSEPRQQPIVTAEGAYDMVECDWDVTDRLEVGEDWTSGLYYAWLVRTDGDGSYAHPFVVRSSRPSADVVVQLPLATQQAYNGWPGADRGGKSLYGFSSDGWRADAVSHDRPYEAPFDHHLTYALHLVRWLEREGYSIEYLCDSDVHRNPERVREYAVAVSAGHDEYWSLAQYDAFLSAREDGTNLAVLGANVCYWRVHYEDDGRTIYCPKIEAEDLFRNIGRHEARLLGLASFGYQPDGRYPSLTVDASGLEHDYLADTGFEPGDRVDGVVGHEWAWIHDESPDDLHRFFHYEAGSQFEVQRDRDCDTVAFTADSGATVFHCGTLAWPWRLDPDPTWDTTYPFAEARRHDPTVSEPDERLQRFQANVFRDLLE
;
A
#
# COMPACT_ATOMS: atom_id res chain seq x y z
N MET A 1 -35.36 9.71 -37.67
CA MET A 1 -34.66 10.75 -36.90
C MET A 1 -34.19 10.06 -35.64
N SER A 2 -33.04 9.39 -35.79
CA SER A 2 -32.34 8.59 -34.79
C SER A 2 -31.18 9.44 -34.30
N ASN A 3 -31.09 9.66 -32.99
CA ASN A 3 -29.92 10.25 -32.36
C ASN A 3 -29.01 9.10 -31.90
N GLU A 4 -27.85 9.00 -32.53
CA GLU A 4 -26.74 8.13 -32.14
C GLU A 4 -26.03 8.74 -30.92
N SER A 5 -25.94 7.95 -29.86
CA SER A 5 -25.08 8.16 -28.71
C SER A 5 -23.62 7.87 -29.11
N HIS A 6 -22.72 8.81 -28.81
CA HIS A 6 -21.29 8.63 -28.98
C HIS A 6 -20.74 7.69 -27.91
N ASP A 7 -20.24 6.56 -28.39
CA ASP A 7 -19.45 5.54 -27.73
C ASP A 7 -17.99 6.03 -27.60
N ARG A 8 -17.42 6.02 -26.40
CA ARG A 8 -15.98 6.27 -26.16
C ARG A 8 -15.39 5.04 -25.48
N SER A 9 -14.59 4.35 -26.26
CA SER A 9 -13.85 3.14 -25.94
C SER A 9 -12.54 3.46 -25.21
N ASP A 10 -12.43 3.14 -23.93
CA ASP A 10 -11.17 3.24 -23.17
C ASP A 10 -10.48 1.87 -23.03
N VAL A 11 -10.10 1.33 -24.19
CA VAL A 11 -8.98 0.40 -24.33
C VAL A 11 -8.22 0.85 -25.58
N GLU A 12 -7.51 1.97 -25.46
CA GLU A 12 -6.49 2.29 -26.44
C GLU A 12 -5.26 1.46 -26.07
N THR A 13 -4.98 0.42 -26.86
CA THR A 13 -3.63 -0.12 -26.96
C THR A 13 -2.71 1.05 -27.27
N ASP A 14 -1.89 1.45 -26.30
CA ASP A 14 -0.99 2.60 -26.39
C ASP A 14 0.14 2.27 -27.39
N ARG A 15 -0.15 2.50 -28.67
CA ARG A 15 0.79 2.26 -29.76
C ARG A 15 1.76 3.44 -29.83
N ARG A 16 2.90 3.32 -29.15
CA ARG A 16 4.16 3.89 -29.67
C ARG A 16 4.42 3.20 -31.02
N THR A 17 4.15 3.88 -32.13
CA THR A 17 4.65 3.42 -33.43
C THR A 17 6.17 3.43 -33.38
N ASP A 18 6.74 2.24 -33.55
CA ASP A 18 8.17 1.96 -33.65
C ASP A 18 8.79 2.75 -34.80
N ASP A 19 9.43 3.88 -34.49
CA ASP A 19 10.38 4.55 -35.37
C ASP A 19 11.78 4.37 -34.78
N SER A 20 12.41 3.30 -35.25
CA SER A 20 13.79 2.92 -34.97
C SER A 20 14.78 3.86 -35.67
N GLU A 21 15.11 4.99 -35.05
CA GLU A 21 16.37 5.68 -35.33
C GLU A 21 17.28 5.71 -34.09
N ARG A 22 18.18 4.73 -34.07
CA ARG A 22 19.32 4.64 -33.15
C ARG A 22 20.10 5.96 -33.14
N SER A 23 20.07 6.67 -32.02
CA SER A 23 21.15 7.58 -31.66
C SER A 23 21.99 6.94 -30.55
N THR A 24 23.23 6.61 -30.89
CA THR A 24 24.25 6.17 -29.94
C THR A 24 24.68 7.37 -29.10
N VAL A 25 24.28 7.41 -27.82
CA VAL A 25 24.73 8.44 -26.88
C VAL A 25 26.02 7.97 -26.19
N ASP A 26 27.03 8.83 -26.30
CA ASP A 26 28.41 8.67 -25.86
C ASP A 26 28.49 8.65 -24.32
N ARG A 27 29.09 7.59 -23.77
CA ARG A 27 29.29 7.40 -22.33
C ARG A 27 30.64 7.97 -21.90
N ARG A 28 30.65 9.20 -21.35
CA ARG A 28 31.70 9.83 -20.51
C ARG A 28 31.20 11.25 -20.17
N ALA A 29 31.32 11.81 -18.97
CA ALA A 29 31.91 11.45 -17.70
C ALA A 29 31.41 12.49 -16.68
N PHE A 30 31.17 12.13 -15.42
CA PHE A 30 31.23 13.09 -14.32
C PHE A 30 31.87 12.46 -13.09
N SER A 31 32.90 13.13 -12.60
CA SER A 31 33.80 12.68 -11.54
C SER A 31 33.20 12.94 -10.16
N ARG A 32 33.21 11.91 -9.32
CA ARG A 32 32.97 11.98 -7.87
C ARG A 32 34.13 12.66 -7.16
N ALA A 33 33.84 13.58 -6.24
CA ALA A 33 34.76 13.99 -5.19
C ALA A 33 34.43 13.16 -3.93
N VAL A 34 35.32 12.23 -3.60
CA VAL A 34 35.28 11.41 -2.37
C VAL A 34 36.15 12.11 -1.32
N GLY A 35 35.55 12.45 -0.17
CA GLY A 35 36.27 12.81 1.04
C GLY A 35 36.49 11.57 1.90
N LEU A 36 37.75 11.21 2.12
CA LEU A 36 38.24 10.05 2.86
C LEU A 36 38.67 10.45 4.28
N GLY A 37 38.41 9.59 5.27
CA GLY A 37 39.16 9.51 6.53
C GLY A 37 38.27 9.15 7.73
N VAL A 38 38.55 8.18 8.62
CA VAL A 38 39.74 7.35 8.88
C VAL A 38 39.27 6.08 9.61
N VAL A 39 39.85 4.93 9.24
CA VAL A 39 39.72 3.63 9.93
C VAL A 39 40.76 3.55 11.05
N GLY A 40 40.37 3.06 12.24
CA GLY A 40 41.24 2.85 13.40
C GLY A 40 40.98 1.52 14.12
N SER A 41 41.71 0.48 13.69
CA SER A 41 42.30 -0.65 14.43
C SER A 41 41.54 -1.48 15.49
N ILE A 42 41.36 -2.75 15.11
CA ILE A 42 41.47 -4.05 15.83
C ILE A 42 42.05 -4.01 17.27
N ALA A 43 41.35 -4.68 18.20
CA ALA A 43 41.95 -5.38 19.34
C ALA A 43 41.23 -6.72 19.61
N THR A 44 42.02 -7.74 19.91
CA THR A 44 41.70 -9.17 19.94
C THR A 44 41.23 -9.65 21.32
N LEU A 45 40.26 -10.57 21.32
CA LEU A 45 39.93 -11.67 22.27
C LEU A 45 40.34 -11.57 23.75
N ASP A 46 39.36 -11.81 24.64
CA ASP A 46 39.57 -12.80 25.71
C ASP A 46 38.28 -13.55 26.06
N ARG A 47 38.36 -14.90 26.02
CA ARG A 47 37.34 -15.84 26.50
C ARG A 47 37.58 -16.09 27.98
N LEU A 48 36.61 -15.81 28.83
CA LEU A 48 36.57 -16.33 30.20
C LEU A 48 35.25 -17.04 30.46
N SER A 49 35.37 -18.38 30.53
CA SER A 49 34.38 -19.30 31.07
C SER A 49 34.29 -19.12 32.58
N VAL A 50 33.09 -18.84 33.09
CA VAL A 50 32.75 -19.07 34.49
C VAL A 50 31.38 -19.76 34.55
N ARG A 51 31.42 -21.03 34.97
CA ARG A 51 30.25 -21.75 35.50
C ARG A 51 29.94 -21.19 36.90
N GLY A 52 28.69 -20.80 37.12
CA GLY A 52 28.17 -20.45 38.44
C GLY A 52 26.68 -20.76 38.53
N SER A 53 26.32 -21.48 39.58
CA SER A 53 25.04 -22.13 39.88
C SER A 53 23.83 -21.21 40.08
N GLY A 54 22.68 -21.63 39.54
CA GLY A 54 21.38 -21.78 40.23
C GLY A 54 20.91 -20.69 41.20
N GLY A 55 19.91 -19.92 40.76
CA GLY A 55 19.03 -19.12 41.59
C GLY A 55 17.81 -18.70 40.76
N SER A 56 16.62 -19.01 41.24
CA SER A 56 15.34 -18.82 40.54
C SER A 56 15.05 -17.35 40.21
N SER A 57 14.85 -17.03 38.94
CA SER A 57 14.20 -15.80 38.48
C SER A 57 13.05 -16.12 37.52
N GLN A 58 12.19 -17.07 37.90
CA GLN A 58 10.85 -17.19 37.32
C GLN A 58 9.93 -16.23 38.07
N ARG A 59 9.97 -14.93 37.73
CA ARG A 59 8.93 -13.92 38.05
C ARG A 59 9.20 -12.48 37.59
N GLU A 60 10.16 -12.22 36.70
CA GLU A 60 10.45 -10.84 36.23
C GLU A 60 10.60 -10.69 34.70
N ASN A 61 10.11 -11.65 33.90
CA ASN A 61 10.13 -11.57 32.42
C ASN A 61 8.72 -11.70 31.79
N GLU A 62 7.66 -11.24 32.47
CA GLU A 62 6.29 -11.26 31.90
C GLU A 62 5.89 -9.91 31.25
N ASP A 63 6.73 -8.88 31.31
CA ASP A 63 6.44 -7.51 30.79
C ASP A 63 7.26 -7.12 29.54
N GLU A 64 7.95 -8.04 28.86
CA GLU A 64 8.87 -7.72 27.74
C GLU A 64 8.33 -8.00 26.32
N ASN A 65 7.02 -8.23 26.15
CA ASN A 65 6.44 -8.34 24.80
C ASN A 65 5.00 -7.80 24.75
N GLU A 66 4.77 -6.62 25.31
CA GLU A 66 3.50 -5.92 25.13
C GLU A 66 3.35 -5.57 23.65
N ASN A 67 2.27 -6.04 23.02
CA ASN A 67 1.98 -5.71 21.63
C ASN A 67 1.86 -4.18 21.48
N ALA A 68 2.83 -3.57 20.77
CA ALA A 68 2.92 -2.12 20.60
C ALA A 68 1.66 -1.51 19.97
N ILE A 69 0.97 -2.26 19.11
CA ILE A 69 -0.27 -1.83 18.46
C ILE A 69 -1.43 -1.82 19.45
N ALA A 70 -1.53 -2.83 20.31
CA ALA A 70 -2.54 -2.86 21.36
C ALA A 70 -2.33 -1.69 22.36
N ALA A 71 -1.08 -1.41 22.73
CA ALA A 71 -0.73 -0.28 23.58
C ALA A 71 -1.03 1.08 22.91
N GLU A 72 -0.76 1.21 21.61
CA GLU A 72 -1.06 2.41 20.83
C GLU A 72 -2.57 2.62 20.69
N ASN A 73 -3.34 1.57 20.42
CA ASN A 73 -4.81 1.63 20.30
C ASN A 73 -5.52 1.98 21.61
N ALA A 74 -4.86 1.78 22.76
CA ALA A 74 -5.38 2.21 24.06
C ALA A 74 -5.30 3.74 24.26
N ARG A 75 -4.58 4.46 23.39
CA ARG A 75 -4.52 5.92 23.40
C ARG A 75 -5.78 6.51 22.77
N SER A 76 -6.15 7.72 23.19
CA SER A 76 -7.30 8.43 22.62
C SER A 76 -7.05 8.77 21.15
N GLY A 77 -8.03 8.47 20.30
CA GLY A 77 -8.04 8.91 18.92
C GLY A 77 -8.41 10.39 18.77
N ASP A 78 -8.29 10.87 17.54
CA ASP A 78 -8.61 12.21 17.10
C ASP A 78 -9.10 12.15 15.65
N GLY A 79 -10.40 12.35 15.42
CA GLY A 79 -11.01 12.36 14.08
C GLY A 79 -10.61 13.56 13.19
N GLY A 80 -9.74 14.45 13.65
CA GLY A 80 -9.21 15.57 12.87
C GLY A 80 -8.31 15.16 11.69
N TRP A 81 -7.94 13.89 11.60
CA TRP A 81 -7.17 13.35 10.47
C TRP A 81 -7.97 13.25 9.16
N GLU A 82 -9.30 13.36 9.19
CA GLU A 82 -10.16 13.49 8.00
C GLU A 82 -10.64 14.95 7.88
N PRO A 83 -9.98 15.83 7.12
CA PRO A 83 -10.35 17.23 7.09
C PRO A 83 -11.63 17.44 6.28
N ALA A 84 -12.33 18.51 6.61
CA ALA A 84 -13.49 18.95 5.86
C ALA A 84 -13.15 19.69 4.55
N THR A 85 -11.89 20.14 4.35
CA THR A 85 -11.51 20.97 3.19
C THR A 85 -10.03 20.86 2.84
N LEU A 86 -9.74 20.28 1.68
CA LEU A 86 -8.42 20.36 1.03
C LEU A 86 -8.36 21.61 0.14
N VAL A 87 -7.26 22.35 0.18
CA VAL A 87 -7.06 23.55 -0.66
C VAL A 87 -5.96 23.28 -1.67
N ASP A 88 -6.33 23.32 -2.94
CA ASP A 88 -5.42 23.09 -4.06
C ASP A 88 -4.54 24.32 -4.33
N GLY A 89 -3.23 24.12 -4.49
CA GLY A 89 -2.26 25.09 -4.98
C GLY A 89 -1.78 26.19 -4.03
N ASP A 90 -2.48 26.49 -2.92
CA ASP A 90 -2.06 27.53 -1.95
C ASP A 90 -1.31 26.99 -0.72
N LEU A 91 -1.47 25.69 -0.42
CA LEU A 91 -0.75 24.98 0.64
C LEU A 91 -0.55 23.53 0.21
N GLU A 92 0.69 23.15 -0.08
CA GLU A 92 1.04 21.79 -0.53
C GLU A 92 2.42 21.42 0.01
N GLY A 93 2.73 20.13 0.09
CA GLY A 93 4.05 19.70 0.51
C GLY A 93 4.32 18.22 0.27
N TYR A 94 5.58 17.86 0.47
CA TYR A 94 6.01 16.47 0.45
C TYR A 94 7.14 16.25 1.45
N THR A 95 7.36 14.99 1.81
CA THR A 95 8.47 14.58 2.66
C THR A 95 9.63 14.10 1.80
N THR A 96 10.87 14.32 2.25
CA THR A 96 12.08 13.88 1.51
C THR A 96 12.34 12.37 1.59
N ALA A 97 11.53 11.65 2.37
CA ALA A 97 11.53 10.20 2.48
C ALA A 97 10.10 9.66 2.52
N THR A 98 9.87 8.49 1.95
CA THR A 98 8.60 7.75 2.01
C THR A 98 8.43 7.04 3.35
N SER A 99 9.53 6.73 4.02
CA SER A 99 9.58 6.14 5.34
C SER A 99 10.75 6.66 6.17
N VAL A 100 10.62 6.59 7.49
CA VAL A 100 11.66 6.96 8.48
C VAL A 100 11.62 6.03 9.68
N GLN A 101 12.76 5.82 10.32
CA GLN A 101 12.83 5.07 11.58
C GLN A 101 12.50 5.96 12.79
N THR A 102 12.13 5.33 13.89
CA THR A 102 12.07 6.02 15.18
C THR A 102 13.42 6.62 15.55
N GLY A 103 13.42 7.83 16.08
CA GLY A 103 14.63 8.60 16.40
C GLY A 103 15.30 9.29 15.21
N GLU A 104 14.84 9.10 13.97
CA GLU A 104 15.31 9.84 12.81
C GLU A 104 14.55 11.17 12.63
N THR A 105 15.11 12.06 11.79
CA THR A 105 14.48 13.33 11.42
C THR A 105 13.87 13.20 10.02
N LEU A 106 12.58 13.52 9.90
CA LEU A 106 11.89 13.67 8.62
C LEU A 106 11.91 15.13 8.18
N GLU A 107 12.37 15.40 6.96
CA GLU A 107 12.34 16.75 6.39
C GLU A 107 11.10 16.93 5.51
N LEU A 108 10.49 18.11 5.61
CA LEU A 108 9.32 18.50 4.82
C LEU A 108 9.69 19.68 3.90
N CYS A 109 9.25 19.58 2.65
CA CYS A 109 9.30 20.64 1.67
C CYS A 109 7.89 21.19 1.45
N VAL A 110 7.61 22.39 1.99
CA VAL A 110 6.28 23.00 1.96
C VAL A 110 6.26 24.22 1.04
N SER A 111 5.23 24.31 0.19
CA SER A 111 4.84 25.52 -0.53
C SER A 111 3.59 26.09 0.12
N ALA A 112 3.66 27.31 0.65
CA ALA A 112 2.57 27.94 1.40
C ALA A 112 2.41 29.42 1.05
N GLY A 113 1.19 29.84 0.69
CA GLY A 113 0.83 31.25 0.45
C GLY A 113 0.63 32.09 1.71
N GLY A 114 0.70 31.48 2.90
CA GLY A 114 0.55 32.14 4.19
C GLY A 114 0.68 31.17 5.35
N SER A 115 0.44 31.65 6.56
CA SER A 115 0.92 30.99 7.78
C SER A 115 0.23 29.64 8.01
N TYR A 116 1.00 28.64 8.40
CA TYR A 116 0.51 27.27 8.63
C TYR A 116 1.15 26.64 9.87
N ARG A 117 0.62 25.49 10.27
CA ARG A 117 1.21 24.56 11.22
C ARG A 117 1.19 23.15 10.64
N THR A 118 1.99 22.26 11.19
CA THR A 118 2.02 20.85 10.79
C THR A 118 1.51 19.99 11.94
N GLU A 119 0.42 19.29 11.71
CA GLU A 119 -0.13 18.27 12.59
C GLU A 119 0.29 16.89 12.06
N ILE A 120 0.77 16.01 12.93
CA ILE A 120 1.15 14.65 12.53
C ILE A 120 0.12 13.70 13.11
N TYR A 121 -0.53 12.93 12.25
CA TYR A 121 -1.49 11.91 12.67
C TYR A 121 -0.93 10.52 12.36
N ARG A 122 -0.99 9.61 13.32
CA ARG A 122 -0.82 8.16 13.09
C ARG A 122 -2.17 7.57 12.77
N ILE A 123 -2.28 6.84 11.67
CA ILE A 123 -3.51 6.16 11.25
C ILE A 123 -3.60 4.78 11.89
N GLY A 124 -4.80 4.38 12.31
CA GLY A 124 -5.01 3.17 13.11
C GLY A 124 -6.46 3.00 13.58
N TRP A 125 -6.72 2.10 14.54
CA TRP A 125 -8.09 1.82 14.99
C TRP A 125 -8.66 2.89 15.94
N TYR A 126 -8.00 3.11 17.10
CA TYR A 126 -8.39 4.08 18.14
C TYR A 126 -9.89 4.11 18.49
N ASP A 127 -10.50 2.97 18.78
CA ASP A 127 -11.94 2.85 19.10
C ASP A 127 -12.88 3.37 18.00
N GLY A 128 -12.40 3.34 16.75
CA GLY A 128 -13.12 3.78 15.57
C GLY A 128 -12.75 5.17 15.07
N ASP A 129 -11.99 5.97 15.83
CA ASP A 129 -11.62 7.34 15.45
C ASP A 129 -10.68 7.41 14.23
N GLY A 130 -9.97 6.32 13.91
CA GLY A 130 -9.18 6.20 12.66
C GLY A 130 -7.79 6.82 12.67
N GLY A 131 -7.54 7.74 13.58
CA GLY A 131 -6.26 8.39 13.70
C GLY A 131 -6.03 8.94 15.08
N ARG A 132 -4.76 9.26 15.38
CA ARG A 132 -4.36 9.96 16.60
C ARG A 132 -3.39 11.07 16.25
N LEU A 133 -3.64 12.26 16.75
CA LEU A 133 -2.69 13.36 16.71
C LEU A 133 -1.47 13.01 17.59
N VAL A 134 -0.30 12.84 16.98
CA VAL A 134 0.94 12.46 17.66
C VAL A 134 1.88 13.64 17.90
N ALA A 135 1.82 14.66 17.05
CA ALA A 135 2.62 15.87 17.16
C ALA A 135 1.92 17.05 16.50
N ASN A 136 2.23 18.26 16.97
CA ASN A 136 1.80 19.52 16.36
C ASN A 136 2.94 20.51 16.46
N THR A 137 3.44 20.97 15.32
CA THR A 137 4.58 21.87 15.21
C THR A 137 4.19 23.14 14.46
N ALA A 138 4.78 24.27 14.85
CA ALA A 138 4.64 25.50 14.08
C ALA A 138 5.35 25.33 12.72
N GLY A 139 4.73 25.81 11.65
CA GLY A 139 5.36 25.86 10.34
C GLY A 139 6.41 26.97 10.28
N SER A 140 7.36 26.79 9.37
CA SER A 140 8.30 27.84 8.97
C SER A 140 7.62 29.04 8.31
N GLU A 141 8.37 30.12 8.15
CA GLU A 141 7.89 31.32 7.44
C GLU A 141 7.35 30.94 6.06
N PRO A 142 6.10 31.33 5.74
CA PRO A 142 5.43 30.84 4.56
C PRO A 142 6.04 31.42 3.29
N ARG A 143 6.25 30.55 2.30
CA ARG A 143 6.70 30.92 0.97
C ARG A 143 6.13 29.95 -0.06
N GLN A 144 5.79 30.50 -1.22
CA GLN A 144 5.45 29.72 -2.40
C GLN A 144 6.73 29.19 -3.05
N GLN A 145 6.74 27.90 -3.35
CA GLN A 145 7.81 27.22 -4.07
C GLN A 145 7.33 26.84 -5.48
N PRO A 146 8.21 26.86 -6.50
CA PRO A 146 7.79 26.77 -7.90
C PRO A 146 7.34 25.36 -8.28
N ILE A 147 6.20 25.25 -8.97
CA ILE A 147 5.84 24.03 -9.68
C ILE A 147 6.73 23.92 -10.92
N VAL A 148 7.44 22.81 -11.05
CA VAL A 148 8.29 22.52 -12.19
C VAL A 148 7.46 21.80 -13.25
N THR A 149 7.56 22.23 -14.51
CA THR A 149 6.92 21.53 -15.63
C THR A 149 7.70 20.26 -15.96
N ALA A 150 7.02 19.19 -16.35
CA ALA A 150 7.66 17.98 -16.85
C ALA A 150 8.63 18.32 -18.00
N GLU A 151 9.91 17.98 -17.83
CA GLU A 151 10.93 18.15 -18.85
C GLU A 151 11.81 16.89 -18.93
N GLY A 152 12.41 16.64 -20.09
CA GLY A 152 13.37 15.54 -20.27
C GLY A 152 12.80 14.25 -20.82
N ALA A 153 13.58 13.17 -20.74
CA ALA A 153 13.33 11.92 -21.47
C ALA A 153 12.15 11.10 -20.92
N TYR A 154 11.76 11.33 -19.66
CA TYR A 154 10.71 10.56 -18.99
C TYR A 154 9.37 11.30 -18.85
N ASP A 155 9.30 12.57 -19.27
CA ASP A 155 8.12 13.43 -19.08
C ASP A 155 7.65 13.45 -17.61
N MET A 156 8.60 13.39 -16.67
CA MET A 156 8.37 13.30 -15.23
C MET A 156 8.28 14.70 -14.61
N VAL A 157 7.32 14.88 -13.69
CA VAL A 157 7.26 16.04 -12.80
C VAL A 157 7.95 15.70 -11.48
N GLU A 158 8.94 16.50 -11.09
CA GLU A 158 9.65 16.44 -9.80
C GLU A 158 9.94 17.85 -9.30
N CYS A 159 9.97 18.04 -7.99
CA CYS A 159 10.28 19.32 -7.35
C CYS A 159 11.67 19.29 -6.71
N ASP A 160 12.41 20.40 -6.85
CA ASP A 160 13.61 20.68 -6.07
C ASP A 160 13.29 21.76 -5.03
N TRP A 161 12.24 21.53 -4.25
CA TRP A 161 11.82 22.46 -3.21
C TRP A 161 12.80 22.42 -2.04
N ASP A 162 13.14 23.60 -1.54
CA ASP A 162 13.93 23.73 -0.33
C ASP A 162 13.16 23.17 0.86
N VAL A 163 13.88 22.44 1.73
CA VAL A 163 13.36 22.00 3.04
C VAL A 163 12.93 23.21 3.87
N THR A 164 11.68 23.21 4.33
CA THR A 164 11.10 24.25 5.18
C THR A 164 11.02 23.81 6.64
N ASP A 165 10.69 22.55 6.90
CA ASP A 165 10.42 22.05 8.24
C ASP A 165 11.14 20.73 8.51
N ARG A 166 11.36 20.46 9.80
CA ARG A 166 11.97 19.21 10.28
C ARG A 166 11.13 18.65 11.42
N LEU A 167 10.82 17.37 11.32
CA LEU A 167 10.08 16.61 12.32
C LEU A 167 11.02 15.57 12.93
N GLU A 168 11.27 15.68 14.23
CA GLU A 168 11.96 14.63 14.97
C GLU A 168 10.96 13.51 15.27
N VAL A 169 11.21 12.31 14.76
CA VAL A 169 10.38 11.14 15.02
C VAL A 169 10.74 10.60 16.40
N GLY A 170 9.77 10.56 17.32
CA GLY A 170 10.01 10.09 18.69
C GLY A 170 10.47 8.63 18.73
N GLU A 171 11.31 8.29 19.71
CA GLU A 171 11.70 6.89 19.96
C GLU A 171 10.50 6.01 20.37
N ASP A 172 9.43 6.63 20.87
CA ASP A 172 8.19 6.00 21.33
C ASP A 172 7.08 5.95 20.27
N TRP A 173 7.36 6.36 19.04
CA TRP A 173 6.39 6.30 17.96
C TRP A 173 6.21 4.86 17.48
N THR A 174 4.97 4.38 17.50
CA THR A 174 4.61 3.05 17.02
C THR A 174 4.69 2.98 15.50
N SER A 175 5.23 1.88 14.94
CA SER A 175 5.24 1.70 13.48
C SER A 175 3.83 1.85 12.90
N GLY A 176 3.71 2.46 11.71
CA GLY A 176 2.40 2.80 11.16
C GLY A 176 2.47 3.64 9.89
N LEU A 177 1.30 3.81 9.27
CA LEU A 177 1.05 4.89 8.33
C LEU A 177 0.78 6.18 9.08
N TYR A 178 1.40 7.26 8.64
CA TYR A 178 1.25 8.59 9.20
C TYR A 178 0.90 9.59 8.10
N TYR A 179 0.21 10.66 8.47
CA TYR A 179 0.02 11.83 7.63
C TYR A 179 0.63 13.06 8.27
N ALA A 180 1.40 13.81 7.49
CA ALA A 180 1.79 15.18 7.79
C ALA A 180 0.72 16.13 7.25
N TRP A 181 -0.10 16.66 8.15
CA TRP A 181 -1.18 17.60 7.89
C TRP A 181 -0.69 19.04 7.98
N LEU A 182 -0.59 19.72 6.85
CA LEU A 182 -0.37 21.15 6.77
C LEU A 182 -1.71 21.85 6.95
N VAL A 183 -1.83 22.71 7.96
CA VAL A 183 -3.09 23.39 8.29
C VAL A 183 -2.88 24.90 8.31
N ARG A 184 -3.68 25.65 7.56
CA ARG A 184 -3.65 27.13 7.59
C ARG A 184 -4.00 27.65 8.98
N THR A 185 -3.29 28.72 9.38
CA THR A 185 -3.49 29.40 10.68
C THR A 185 -4.04 30.81 10.51
N ASP A 186 -4.07 31.32 9.28
CA ASP A 186 -4.55 32.63 8.89
C ASP A 186 -5.84 32.57 8.03
N GLY A 187 -6.42 31.37 7.87
CA GLY A 187 -7.62 31.12 7.09
C GLY A 187 -8.00 29.63 7.08
N ASP A 188 -8.91 29.26 6.19
CA ASP A 188 -9.30 27.88 5.97
C ASP A 188 -8.36 27.21 4.96
N GLY A 189 -8.11 25.91 5.15
CA GLY A 189 -7.39 25.09 4.19
C GLY A 189 -6.39 24.15 4.82
N SER A 190 -6.30 22.97 4.24
CA SER A 190 -5.36 21.93 4.68
C SER A 190 -4.85 21.12 3.51
N TYR A 191 -3.75 20.44 3.75
CA TYR A 191 -3.11 19.51 2.83
C TYR A 191 -2.47 18.38 3.63
N ALA A 192 -2.42 17.16 3.09
CA ALA A 192 -1.80 16.04 3.77
C ALA A 192 -0.78 15.34 2.88
N HIS A 193 0.27 14.81 3.50
CA HIS A 193 1.23 13.94 2.83
C HIS A 193 1.43 12.65 3.64
N PRO A 194 1.25 11.45 3.05
CA PRO A 194 1.46 10.19 3.73
C PRO A 194 2.95 9.88 3.87
N PHE A 195 3.35 9.25 4.97
CA PHE A 195 4.67 8.65 5.15
C PHE A 195 4.57 7.47 6.14
N VAL A 196 5.58 6.60 6.14
CA VAL A 196 5.62 5.44 7.03
C VAL A 196 6.64 5.66 8.15
N VAL A 197 6.26 5.35 9.38
CA VAL A 197 7.22 5.19 10.48
C VAL A 197 7.45 3.69 10.66
N ARG A 198 8.71 3.28 10.51
CA ARG A 198 9.12 1.87 10.60
C ARG A 198 9.93 1.62 11.85
N SER A 199 9.77 0.44 12.43
CA SER A 199 10.66 -0.01 13.51
C SER A 199 12.10 -0.16 13.00
N SER A 200 13.07 0.18 13.85
CA SER A 200 14.50 0.02 13.54
C SER A 200 14.95 -1.45 13.50
N ARG A 201 14.20 -2.36 14.14
CA ARG A 201 14.36 -3.81 14.09
C ARG A 201 12.98 -4.49 14.12
N PRO A 202 12.80 -5.64 13.47
CA PRO A 202 11.56 -6.39 13.57
C PRO A 202 11.25 -6.80 15.00
N SER A 203 10.06 -6.45 15.46
CA SER A 203 9.55 -6.79 16.80
C SER A 203 8.13 -7.34 16.79
N ALA A 204 7.56 -7.53 15.60
CA ALA A 204 6.20 -8.00 15.38
C ALA A 204 6.17 -9.36 14.67
N ASP A 205 5.03 -10.05 14.75
CA ASP A 205 4.83 -11.33 14.05
C ASP A 205 4.46 -11.13 12.58
N VAL A 206 3.87 -9.99 12.26
CA VAL A 206 3.34 -9.66 10.93
C VAL A 206 3.99 -8.37 10.41
N VAL A 207 4.34 -8.36 9.13
CA VAL A 207 4.68 -7.13 8.39
C VAL A 207 3.68 -6.83 7.31
N VAL A 208 3.29 -5.56 7.19
CA VAL A 208 2.36 -5.08 6.16
C VAL A 208 3.09 -4.15 5.20
N GLN A 209 3.14 -4.52 3.92
CA GLN A 209 3.60 -3.63 2.85
C GLN A 209 2.44 -2.73 2.41
N LEU A 210 2.64 -1.41 2.53
CA LEU A 210 1.70 -0.37 2.12
C LEU A 210 2.00 0.12 0.68
N PRO A 211 0.97 0.33 -0.16
CA PRO A 211 1.11 0.53 -1.60
C PRO A 211 1.40 1.99 -2.01
N LEU A 212 2.43 2.61 -1.42
CA LEU A 212 2.80 4.00 -1.70
C LEU A 212 3.34 4.17 -3.13
N ALA A 213 3.92 3.12 -3.71
CA ALA A 213 4.34 3.09 -5.11
C ALA A 213 3.14 3.18 -6.06
N THR A 214 2.07 2.44 -5.77
CA THR A 214 0.82 2.53 -6.52
C THR A 214 0.22 3.92 -6.40
N GLN A 215 0.10 4.47 -5.19
CA GLN A 215 -0.42 5.83 -5.01
C GLN A 215 0.37 6.84 -5.87
N GLN A 216 1.70 6.69 -5.93
CA GLN A 216 2.53 7.58 -6.74
C GLN A 216 2.42 7.35 -8.25
N ALA A 217 2.24 6.11 -8.68
CA ALA A 217 2.01 5.75 -10.09
C ALA A 217 0.75 6.42 -10.66
N TYR A 218 -0.27 6.63 -9.83
CA TYR A 218 -1.53 7.28 -10.20
C TYR A 218 -1.59 8.78 -9.89
N ASN A 219 -0.61 9.31 -9.14
CA ASN A 219 -0.57 10.71 -8.73
C ASN A 219 -0.39 11.64 -9.95
N GLY A 220 -1.45 12.36 -10.30
CA GLY A 220 -1.49 13.30 -11.42
C GLY A 220 -1.01 14.71 -11.10
N TRP A 221 -0.47 14.97 -9.89
CA TRP A 221 -0.05 16.31 -9.47
C TRP A 221 0.86 17.01 -10.50
N PRO A 222 0.72 18.33 -10.71
CA PRO A 222 -0.28 19.26 -10.12
C PRO A 222 -1.65 19.25 -10.82
N GLY A 223 -2.09 18.14 -11.40
CA GLY A 223 -3.28 18.10 -12.24
C GLY A 223 -2.95 18.46 -13.68
N ALA A 224 -3.70 17.85 -14.59
CA ALA A 224 -3.42 17.87 -16.03
C ALA A 224 -3.35 19.28 -16.65
N ASP A 225 -4.16 20.21 -16.15
CA ASP A 225 -4.21 21.60 -16.62
C ASP A 225 -3.00 22.44 -16.19
N ARG A 226 -2.25 21.97 -15.17
CA ARG A 226 -1.02 22.58 -14.67
C ARG A 226 0.24 21.81 -15.10
N GLY A 227 0.12 20.88 -16.05
CA GLY A 227 1.24 20.08 -16.57
C GLY A 227 1.55 18.83 -15.75
N GLY A 228 0.58 18.37 -14.94
CA GLY A 228 0.69 17.14 -14.14
C GLY A 228 0.81 15.87 -14.96
N LYS A 229 1.57 14.93 -14.40
CA LYS A 229 1.93 13.67 -15.05
C LYS A 229 1.96 12.53 -14.04
N SER A 230 1.34 11.43 -14.45
CA SER A 230 1.39 10.13 -13.77
C SER A 230 1.81 9.05 -14.78
N LEU A 231 1.86 7.80 -14.35
CA LEU A 231 2.08 6.67 -15.26
C LEU A 231 0.83 6.33 -16.10
N TYR A 232 -0.22 7.16 -16.06
CA TYR A 232 -1.45 6.98 -16.82
C TYR A 232 -1.86 8.26 -17.55
N GLY A 233 -2.26 8.13 -18.81
CA GLY A 233 -2.69 9.27 -19.63
C GLY A 233 -3.96 9.97 -19.08
N PHE A 234 -4.87 9.22 -18.46
CA PHE A 234 -6.11 9.76 -17.88
C PHE A 234 -5.89 10.61 -16.61
N SER A 235 -4.80 10.35 -15.88
CA SER A 235 -4.34 11.17 -14.74
C SER A 235 -3.17 12.05 -15.16
N SER A 236 -3.18 12.49 -16.42
CA SER A 236 -2.20 13.35 -17.07
C SER A 236 -2.92 14.20 -18.14
N ASP A 237 -2.20 14.81 -19.08
CA ASP A 237 -2.75 15.59 -20.20
C ASP A 237 -3.14 14.73 -21.43
N GLY A 238 -3.49 13.46 -21.20
CA GLY A 238 -3.68 12.45 -22.24
C GLY A 238 -2.40 11.67 -22.58
N TRP A 239 -1.22 12.14 -22.14
CA TRP A 239 0.06 11.45 -22.32
C TRP A 239 0.70 11.16 -20.97
N ARG A 240 0.97 9.88 -20.69
CA ARG A 240 1.62 9.45 -19.44
C ARG A 240 3.10 9.84 -19.43
N ALA A 241 3.66 9.95 -18.23
CA ALA A 241 5.10 9.88 -18.01
C ALA A 241 5.60 8.42 -18.09
N ASP A 242 6.88 8.26 -18.42
CA ASP A 242 7.58 6.98 -18.29
C ASP A 242 8.18 6.81 -16.86
N ALA A 243 8.20 7.88 -16.03
CA ALA A 243 8.60 7.85 -14.63
C ALA A 243 7.81 8.84 -13.75
N VAL A 244 7.76 8.59 -12.44
CA VAL A 244 7.21 9.49 -11.41
C VAL A 244 8.15 9.58 -10.22
N SER A 245 8.24 10.74 -9.56
CA SER A 245 9.12 10.96 -8.39
C SER A 245 8.31 11.25 -7.14
N HIS A 246 8.66 10.68 -5.99
CA HIS A 246 8.08 11.02 -4.68
C HIS A 246 8.46 12.42 -4.19
N ASP A 247 9.40 13.11 -4.85
CA ASP A 247 9.78 14.49 -4.53
C ASP A 247 8.80 15.50 -5.14
N ARG A 248 7.51 15.29 -4.89
CA ARG A 248 6.41 16.17 -5.30
C ARG A 248 5.17 15.92 -4.44
N PRO A 249 4.26 16.89 -4.33
CA PRO A 249 2.98 16.66 -3.66
C PRO A 249 2.10 15.61 -4.35
N TYR A 250 1.14 15.08 -3.60
CA TYR A 250 -0.02 14.34 -4.10
C TYR A 250 -1.18 15.27 -4.44
N GLU A 251 -1.81 15.05 -5.59
CA GLU A 251 -3.06 15.72 -6.00
C GLU A 251 -4.24 15.29 -5.10
N ALA A 252 -4.31 14.01 -4.78
CA ALA A 252 -5.32 13.42 -3.90
C ALA A 252 -4.65 12.54 -2.82
N PRO A 253 -4.30 13.08 -1.65
CA PRO A 253 -3.62 12.34 -0.58
C PRO A 253 -4.44 11.17 0.01
N PHE A 254 -5.76 11.16 -0.20
CA PHE A 254 -6.72 10.15 0.23
C PHE A 254 -7.42 9.50 -0.96
N ASP A 255 -6.66 9.20 -2.01
CA ASP A 255 -7.22 8.50 -3.17
C ASP A 255 -7.64 7.06 -2.83
N HIS A 256 -8.40 6.45 -3.74
CA HIS A 256 -8.90 5.10 -3.54
C HIS A 256 -7.78 4.05 -3.50
N HIS A 257 -6.63 4.28 -4.15
CA HIS A 257 -5.52 3.32 -4.18
C HIS A 257 -4.92 3.10 -2.79
N LEU A 258 -4.80 4.14 -1.96
CA LEU A 258 -4.38 4.00 -0.57
C LEU A 258 -5.54 3.63 0.37
N THR A 259 -6.77 4.06 0.07
CA THR A 259 -7.92 3.87 0.98
C THR A 259 -8.25 2.41 1.24
N TYR A 260 -8.05 1.51 0.28
CA TYR A 260 -8.14 0.06 0.51
C TYR A 260 -7.21 -0.44 1.62
N ALA A 261 -5.98 0.07 1.66
CA ALA A 261 -5.02 -0.28 2.69
C ALA A 261 -5.39 0.36 4.05
N LEU A 262 -6.04 1.54 4.06
CA LEU A 262 -6.51 2.18 5.30
C LEU A 262 -7.53 1.30 6.04
N HIS A 263 -8.51 0.75 5.33
CA HIS A 263 -9.48 -0.18 5.92
C HIS A 263 -8.79 -1.42 6.51
N LEU A 264 -7.82 -1.96 5.77
CA LEU A 264 -7.06 -3.11 6.25
C LEU A 264 -6.25 -2.79 7.50
N VAL A 265 -5.57 -1.64 7.53
CA VAL A 265 -4.82 -1.12 8.70
C VAL A 265 -5.73 -1.08 9.91
N ARG A 266 -6.89 -0.42 9.79
CA ARG A 266 -7.86 -0.29 10.89
C ARG A 266 -8.34 -1.63 11.39
N TRP A 267 -8.68 -2.56 10.50
CA TRP A 267 -9.12 -3.90 10.88
C TRP A 267 -8.02 -4.68 11.60
N LEU A 268 -6.80 -4.73 11.04
CA LEU A 268 -5.67 -5.44 11.64
C LEU A 268 -5.35 -4.91 13.05
N GLU A 269 -5.38 -3.59 13.20
CA GLU A 269 -5.14 -2.94 14.49
C GLU A 269 -6.26 -3.22 15.49
N ARG A 270 -7.53 -3.19 15.05
CA ARG A 270 -8.70 -3.51 15.90
C ARG A 270 -8.62 -4.93 16.46
N GLU A 271 -8.23 -5.89 15.63
CA GLU A 271 -8.05 -7.29 16.06
C GLU A 271 -6.84 -7.47 16.99
N GLY A 272 -5.99 -6.45 17.13
CA GLY A 272 -4.87 -6.46 18.06
C GLY A 272 -3.74 -7.39 17.64
N TYR A 273 -3.52 -7.58 16.33
CA TYR A 273 -2.35 -8.32 15.83
C TYR A 273 -1.05 -7.57 16.15
N SER A 274 0.03 -8.33 16.34
CA SER A 274 1.38 -7.79 16.46
C SER A 274 1.91 -7.49 15.06
N ILE A 275 1.78 -6.24 14.62
CA ILE A 275 2.05 -5.81 13.24
C ILE A 275 3.04 -4.63 13.18
N GLU A 276 3.85 -4.63 12.13
CA GLU A 276 4.69 -3.49 11.71
C GLU A 276 4.42 -3.14 10.24
N TYR A 277 4.77 -1.92 9.85
CA TYR A 277 4.49 -1.39 8.53
C TYR A 277 5.77 -1.02 7.78
N LEU A 278 5.77 -1.34 6.49
CA LEU A 278 6.78 -0.94 5.51
C LEU A 278 6.07 -0.33 4.31
N CYS A 279 6.73 0.57 3.58
CA CYS A 279 6.31 0.88 2.21
C CYS A 279 7.13 0.09 1.18
N ASP A 280 6.66 0.05 -0.06
CA ASP A 280 7.31 -0.63 -1.19
C ASP A 280 8.82 -0.39 -1.27
N SER A 281 9.23 0.86 -1.13
CA SER A 281 10.62 1.27 -1.20
C SER A 281 11.47 0.73 -0.03
N ASP A 282 10.88 0.45 1.14
CA ASP A 282 11.58 -0.19 2.25
C ASP A 282 11.94 -1.64 1.93
N VAL A 283 10.98 -2.37 1.36
CA VAL A 283 11.17 -3.77 0.94
C VAL A 283 12.14 -3.83 -0.24
N HIS A 284 12.06 -2.88 -1.18
CA HIS A 284 13.04 -2.77 -2.25
C HIS A 284 14.47 -2.61 -1.72
N ARG A 285 14.68 -1.73 -0.73
CA ARG A 285 16.01 -1.44 -0.16
C ARG A 285 16.53 -2.55 0.74
N ASN A 286 15.67 -3.22 1.50
CA ASN A 286 16.02 -4.26 2.48
C ASN A 286 15.11 -5.49 2.32
N PRO A 287 15.22 -6.23 1.21
CA PRO A 287 14.33 -7.34 0.88
C PRO A 287 14.38 -8.47 1.92
N GLU A 288 15.51 -8.63 2.61
CA GLU A 288 15.67 -9.63 3.67
C GLU A 288 14.77 -9.41 4.88
N ARG A 289 14.18 -8.21 5.05
CA ARG A 289 13.29 -7.94 6.18
C ARG A 289 12.01 -8.78 6.11
N VAL A 290 11.50 -9.09 4.93
CA VAL A 290 10.20 -9.77 4.77
C VAL A 290 10.20 -11.15 5.45
N ARG A 291 11.32 -11.87 5.39
CA ARG A 291 11.49 -13.19 6.01
C ARG A 291 11.75 -13.17 7.52
N GLU A 292 11.85 -11.99 8.14
CA GLU A 292 12.03 -11.87 9.59
C GLU A 292 10.69 -11.97 10.34
N TYR A 293 9.57 -12.04 9.61
CA TYR A 293 8.21 -12.11 10.13
C TYR A 293 7.59 -13.50 9.85
N ALA A 294 6.63 -13.89 10.69
CA ALA A 294 5.85 -15.10 10.48
C ALA A 294 4.88 -14.93 9.29
N VAL A 295 4.32 -13.73 9.13
CA VAL A 295 3.40 -13.39 8.04
C VAL A 295 3.82 -12.10 7.35
N ALA A 296 3.85 -12.11 6.02
CA ALA A 296 3.97 -10.92 5.18
C ALA A 296 2.65 -10.62 4.47
N VAL A 297 2.16 -9.39 4.63
CA VAL A 297 0.87 -8.92 4.09
C VAL A 297 1.11 -7.92 2.95
N SER A 298 0.44 -8.14 1.83
CA SER A 298 0.27 -7.13 0.78
C SER A 298 -1.11 -6.47 0.94
N ALA A 299 -1.13 -5.15 1.08
CA ALA A 299 -2.30 -4.38 1.50
C ALA A 299 -3.00 -3.67 0.33
N GLY A 300 -4.27 -4.01 0.08
CA GLY A 300 -5.11 -3.26 -0.84
C GLY A 300 -4.59 -3.25 -2.28
N HIS A 301 -4.44 -2.06 -2.87
CA HIS A 301 -4.05 -1.90 -4.28
C HIS A 301 -2.53 -1.85 -4.45
N ASP A 302 -1.87 -2.98 -4.24
CA ASP A 302 -0.41 -3.10 -4.22
C ASP A 302 0.17 -3.53 -5.60
N GLU A 303 -0.09 -2.72 -6.62
CA GLU A 303 0.10 -3.06 -8.05
C GLU A 303 1.53 -2.92 -8.57
N TYR A 304 2.32 -1.99 -8.03
CA TYR A 304 3.61 -1.59 -8.59
C TYR A 304 4.77 -2.13 -7.76
N TRP A 305 5.38 -3.22 -8.18
CA TRP A 305 6.46 -3.88 -7.45
C TRP A 305 7.78 -3.82 -8.21
N SER A 306 8.89 -3.63 -7.50
CA SER A 306 10.20 -3.87 -8.07
C SER A 306 10.50 -5.38 -8.13
N LEU A 307 11.44 -5.78 -8.99
CA LEU A 307 11.88 -7.19 -9.03
C LEU A 307 12.46 -7.63 -7.66
N ALA A 308 13.11 -6.73 -6.94
CA ALA A 308 13.63 -7.02 -5.60
C ALA A 308 12.50 -7.32 -4.59
N GLN A 309 11.35 -6.63 -4.68
CA GLN A 309 10.18 -6.93 -3.86
C GLN A 309 9.58 -8.30 -4.22
N TYR A 310 9.43 -8.60 -5.50
CA TYR A 310 8.98 -9.93 -5.93
C TYR A 310 9.88 -11.03 -5.34
N ASP A 311 11.19 -10.89 -5.51
CA ASP A 311 12.18 -11.86 -5.03
C ASP A 311 12.18 -11.93 -3.48
N ALA A 312 11.89 -10.83 -2.78
CA ALA A 312 11.75 -10.79 -1.32
C ALA A 312 10.57 -11.65 -0.83
N PHE A 313 9.37 -11.45 -1.40
CA PHE A 313 8.18 -12.23 -1.05
C PHE A 313 8.33 -13.70 -1.47
N LEU A 314 8.92 -13.96 -2.63
CA LEU A 314 9.22 -15.32 -3.08
C LEU A 314 10.18 -16.02 -2.11
N SER A 315 11.31 -15.39 -1.77
CA SER A 315 12.29 -15.97 -0.84
C SER A 315 11.73 -16.14 0.56
N ALA A 316 10.91 -15.21 1.04
CA ALA A 316 10.25 -15.33 2.34
C ALA A 316 9.31 -16.54 2.37
N ARG A 317 8.48 -16.70 1.33
CA ARG A 317 7.63 -17.89 1.17
C ARG A 317 8.46 -19.16 1.11
N GLU A 318 9.54 -19.20 0.34
CA GLU A 318 10.44 -20.35 0.23
C GLU A 318 11.17 -20.68 1.54
N ASP A 319 11.36 -19.69 2.42
CA ASP A 319 11.96 -19.85 3.75
C ASP A 319 10.93 -20.14 4.87
N GLY A 320 9.63 -20.17 4.55
CA GLY A 320 8.57 -20.55 5.48
C GLY A 320 7.70 -19.39 6.01
N THR A 321 7.92 -18.15 5.57
CA THR A 321 7.03 -17.02 5.90
C THR A 321 5.71 -17.17 5.15
N ASN A 322 4.61 -17.10 5.89
CA ASN A 322 3.26 -17.14 5.35
C ASN A 322 2.94 -15.82 4.61
N LEU A 323 2.13 -15.88 3.56
CA LEU A 323 1.72 -14.69 2.80
C LEU A 323 0.21 -14.48 2.93
N ALA A 324 -0.21 -13.23 3.13
CA ALA A 324 -1.61 -12.83 3.01
C ALA A 324 -1.75 -11.67 2.03
N VAL A 325 -2.49 -11.89 0.94
CA VAL A 325 -2.80 -10.88 -0.07
C VAL A 325 -4.23 -10.41 0.15
N LEU A 326 -4.36 -9.21 0.72
CA LEU A 326 -5.63 -8.61 1.13
C LEU A 326 -5.99 -7.46 0.20
N GLY A 327 -6.07 -7.81 -1.08
CA GLY A 327 -6.45 -6.94 -2.19
C GLY A 327 -6.44 -7.70 -3.51
N ALA A 328 -6.29 -6.96 -4.61
CA ALA A 328 -6.12 -7.50 -5.96
C ALA A 328 -5.31 -6.52 -6.82
N ASN A 329 -5.08 -6.89 -8.07
CA ASN A 329 -4.12 -6.23 -8.95
C ASN A 329 -2.71 -6.14 -8.37
N VAL A 330 -2.38 -7.04 -7.44
CA VAL A 330 -1.11 -7.05 -6.73
C VAL A 330 0.00 -7.56 -7.65
N CYS A 331 1.17 -6.92 -7.58
CA CYS A 331 2.36 -7.35 -8.32
C CYS A 331 2.12 -7.44 -9.85
N TYR A 332 1.38 -6.47 -10.41
CA TYR A 332 1.03 -6.46 -11.84
C TYR A 332 2.13 -5.81 -12.68
N TRP A 333 2.47 -4.55 -12.35
CA TRP A 333 3.52 -3.80 -13.01
C TRP A 333 4.84 -3.91 -12.25
N ARG A 334 5.88 -4.23 -13.01
CA ARG A 334 7.26 -4.15 -12.59
C ARG A 334 7.75 -2.70 -12.70
N VAL A 335 8.29 -2.21 -11.60
CA VAL A 335 8.96 -0.90 -11.54
C VAL A 335 10.46 -1.02 -11.35
N HIS A 336 11.14 0.06 -11.71
CA HIS A 336 12.54 0.29 -11.40
C HIS A 336 12.65 1.50 -10.48
N TYR A 337 13.29 1.32 -9.33
CA TYR A 337 13.60 2.42 -8.44
C TYR A 337 14.94 3.07 -8.81
N GLU A 338 14.94 4.38 -8.89
CA GLU A 338 16.13 5.23 -9.02
C GLU A 338 16.16 6.24 -7.84
N ASP A 339 17.25 7.00 -7.74
CA ASP A 339 17.41 8.08 -6.74
C ASP A 339 17.10 7.64 -5.31
N ASP A 340 17.70 6.52 -4.89
CA ASP A 340 17.45 5.89 -3.59
C ASP A 340 15.95 5.66 -3.33
N GLY A 341 15.22 5.14 -4.31
CA GLY A 341 13.80 4.81 -4.18
C GLY A 341 12.85 5.99 -4.25
N ARG A 342 13.34 7.20 -4.59
CA ARG A 342 12.50 8.38 -4.79
C ARG A 342 11.88 8.42 -6.18
N THR A 343 12.55 7.89 -7.20
CA THR A 343 12.04 7.84 -8.57
C THR A 343 11.54 6.43 -8.91
N ILE A 344 10.36 6.33 -9.48
CA ILE A 344 9.72 5.10 -9.99
C ILE A 344 9.66 5.20 -11.51
N TYR A 345 10.48 4.39 -12.19
CA TYR A 345 10.47 4.24 -13.65
C TYR A 345 9.64 3.02 -14.06
N CYS A 346 8.66 3.24 -14.93
CA CYS A 346 7.81 2.20 -15.52
C CYS A 346 7.16 2.75 -16.81
N PRO A 347 7.77 2.55 -17.98
CA PRO A 347 7.22 2.99 -19.25
C PRO A 347 6.01 2.14 -19.69
N LYS A 348 5.59 1.14 -18.90
CA LYS A 348 4.45 0.26 -19.20
C LYS A 348 4.59 -0.47 -20.53
N ILE A 349 5.81 -0.85 -20.87
CA ILE A 349 6.08 -1.73 -22.00
C ILE A 349 5.70 -3.13 -21.56
N GLU A 350 4.52 -3.62 -21.97
CA GLU A 350 3.95 -4.87 -21.47
C GLU A 350 4.92 -6.06 -21.52
N ALA A 351 5.77 -6.17 -22.53
CA ALA A 351 6.74 -7.25 -22.68
C ALA A 351 7.88 -7.23 -21.63
N GLU A 352 8.10 -6.09 -20.97
CA GLU A 352 9.22 -5.82 -20.06
C GLU A 352 8.72 -5.54 -18.63
N ASP A 353 7.59 -4.86 -18.53
CA ASP A 353 7.06 -4.28 -17.30
C ASP A 353 5.87 -5.06 -16.73
N LEU A 354 5.29 -6.04 -17.42
CA LEU A 354 4.34 -6.96 -16.77
C LEU A 354 5.07 -8.16 -16.18
N PHE A 355 4.88 -8.43 -14.89
CA PHE A 355 5.51 -9.57 -14.22
C PHE A 355 5.22 -10.90 -14.92
N ARG A 356 3.98 -11.11 -15.36
CA ARG A 356 3.57 -12.27 -16.17
C ARG A 356 4.32 -12.44 -17.49
N ASN A 357 4.81 -11.36 -18.11
CA ASN A 357 5.48 -11.42 -19.40
C ASN A 357 7.00 -11.64 -19.32
N ILE A 358 7.58 -11.53 -18.12
CA ILE A 358 9.02 -11.74 -17.89
C ILE A 358 9.33 -13.07 -17.18
N GLY A 359 8.38 -14.01 -17.19
CA GLY A 359 8.53 -15.32 -16.55
C GLY A 359 8.42 -15.28 -15.02
N ARG A 360 7.75 -14.27 -14.49
CA ARG A 360 7.49 -14.04 -13.05
C ARG A 360 6.00 -13.86 -12.77
N HIS A 361 5.17 -14.70 -13.41
CA HIS A 361 3.72 -14.62 -13.29
C HIS A 361 3.26 -14.60 -11.82
N GLU A 362 2.47 -13.60 -11.47
CA GLU A 362 2.05 -13.30 -10.09
C GLU A 362 1.25 -14.46 -9.47
N ALA A 363 0.40 -15.13 -10.25
CA ALA A 363 -0.31 -16.35 -9.83
C ALA A 363 0.60 -17.47 -9.28
N ARG A 364 1.84 -17.60 -9.74
CA ARG A 364 2.79 -18.60 -9.19
C ARG A 364 3.25 -18.26 -7.78
N LEU A 365 3.28 -16.96 -7.45
CA LEU A 365 3.68 -16.45 -6.14
C LEU A 365 2.47 -16.34 -5.20
N LEU A 366 1.40 -15.75 -5.69
CA LEU A 366 0.25 -15.27 -4.90
C LEU A 366 -1.01 -16.15 -5.05
N GLY A 367 -1.01 -17.10 -5.98
CA GLY A 367 -2.13 -18.03 -6.21
C GLY A 367 -3.18 -17.56 -7.22
N LEU A 368 -3.28 -16.26 -7.49
CA LEU A 368 -4.28 -15.70 -8.43
C LEU A 368 -3.66 -14.73 -9.43
N ALA A 369 -4.34 -14.53 -10.57
CA ALA A 369 -3.97 -13.55 -11.59
C ALA A 369 -5.01 -12.44 -11.71
N SER A 370 -4.57 -11.19 -11.79
CA SER A 370 -5.48 -10.03 -11.84
C SER A 370 -5.86 -9.64 -13.26
N PHE A 371 -7.15 -9.36 -13.49
CA PHE A 371 -7.63 -8.81 -14.77
C PHE A 371 -9.06 -8.25 -14.67
N GLY A 372 -9.83 -8.68 -13.68
CA GLY A 372 -11.19 -8.19 -13.45
C GLY A 372 -11.19 -6.70 -13.11
N TYR A 373 -12.13 -5.95 -13.67
CA TYR A 373 -12.23 -4.50 -13.47
C TYR A 373 -13.66 -3.98 -13.63
N GLN A 374 -14.09 -3.11 -12.71
CA GLN A 374 -15.36 -2.40 -12.77
C GLN A 374 -15.28 -1.03 -12.05
N PRO A 375 -15.43 0.10 -12.77
CA PRO A 375 -15.15 1.43 -12.21
C PRO A 375 -16.33 2.17 -11.60
N ASP A 376 -17.56 1.75 -11.89
CA ASP A 376 -18.75 2.52 -11.53
C ASP A 376 -19.39 2.14 -10.20
N GLY A 377 -18.70 1.32 -9.38
CA GLY A 377 -19.19 0.88 -8.08
C GLY A 377 -20.21 -0.26 -8.11
N ARG A 378 -20.67 -0.72 -9.28
CA ARG A 378 -21.50 -1.94 -9.36
C ARG A 378 -20.62 -3.16 -9.11
N TYR A 379 -20.49 -3.59 -7.86
CA TYR A 379 -19.63 -4.73 -7.49
C TYR A 379 -20.41 -6.03 -7.36
N PRO A 380 -20.06 -7.12 -8.08
CA PRO A 380 -20.70 -8.40 -7.88
C PRO A 380 -20.48 -8.95 -6.47
N SER A 381 -21.32 -9.90 -6.05
CA SER A 381 -21.10 -10.65 -4.81
C SER A 381 -20.22 -11.88 -5.03
N LEU A 382 -19.40 -12.23 -4.04
CA LEU A 382 -18.79 -13.54 -3.93
C LEU A 382 -19.80 -14.54 -3.35
N THR A 383 -19.77 -15.79 -3.82
CA THR A 383 -20.58 -16.90 -3.29
C THR A 383 -19.68 -17.92 -2.60
N VAL A 384 -20.08 -18.46 -1.46
CA VAL A 384 -19.35 -19.52 -0.77
C VAL A 384 -19.21 -20.74 -1.68
N ASP A 385 -17.98 -21.19 -1.90
CA ASP A 385 -17.68 -22.40 -2.65
C ASP A 385 -17.85 -23.63 -1.74
N ALA A 386 -18.60 -24.62 -2.21
CA ALA A 386 -18.90 -25.81 -1.43
C ALA A 386 -17.65 -26.63 -1.06
N SER A 387 -16.57 -26.54 -1.84
CA SER A 387 -15.30 -27.21 -1.55
C SER A 387 -14.55 -26.61 -0.37
N GLY A 388 -14.82 -25.35 -0.02
CA GLY A 388 -14.20 -24.67 1.11
C GLY A 388 -14.86 -24.97 2.46
N LEU A 389 -16.12 -25.41 2.47
CA LEU A 389 -16.94 -25.51 3.70
C LEU A 389 -16.40 -26.48 4.76
N GLU A 390 -15.58 -27.46 4.36
CA GLU A 390 -14.96 -28.40 5.30
C GLU A 390 -13.64 -27.87 5.88
N HIS A 391 -13.13 -26.74 5.38
CA HIS A 391 -11.87 -26.14 5.82
C HIS A 391 -12.06 -25.33 7.10
N ASP A 392 -11.06 -25.33 7.98
CA ASP A 392 -11.09 -24.65 9.28
C ASP A 392 -11.27 -23.12 9.16
N TYR A 393 -10.96 -22.55 8.00
CA TYR A 393 -11.19 -21.11 7.73
C TYR A 393 -12.68 -20.75 7.77
N LEU A 394 -13.55 -21.66 7.33
CA LEU A 394 -14.99 -21.47 7.36
C LEU A 394 -15.64 -21.97 8.68
N ALA A 395 -14.86 -22.55 9.59
CA ALA A 395 -15.37 -23.01 10.88
C ALA A 395 -15.92 -21.86 11.75
N ASP A 396 -17.08 -22.07 12.35
CA ASP A 396 -17.79 -21.11 13.21
C ASP A 396 -18.04 -19.73 12.57
N THR A 397 -18.00 -19.63 11.23
CA THR A 397 -18.32 -18.39 10.51
C THR A 397 -19.82 -18.17 10.37
N GLY A 398 -20.60 -19.26 10.33
CA GLY A 398 -22.03 -19.22 10.05
C GLY A 398 -22.37 -19.18 8.55
N PHE A 399 -21.39 -19.28 7.66
CA PHE A 399 -21.65 -19.44 6.22
C PHE A 399 -22.26 -20.80 5.90
N GLU A 400 -23.29 -20.79 5.06
CA GLU A 400 -23.92 -21.97 4.47
C GLU A 400 -23.63 -22.07 2.96
N PRO A 401 -23.74 -23.25 2.33
CA PRO A 401 -23.55 -23.38 0.89
C PRO A 401 -24.48 -22.43 0.10
N GLY A 402 -23.89 -21.61 -0.76
CA GLY A 402 -24.61 -20.64 -1.59
C GLY A 402 -24.86 -19.28 -0.91
N ASP A 403 -24.44 -19.10 0.34
CA ASP A 403 -24.38 -17.78 0.96
C ASP A 403 -23.46 -16.86 0.16
N ARG A 404 -23.73 -15.56 0.28
CA ARG A 404 -23.02 -14.52 -0.47
C ARG A 404 -22.39 -13.51 0.48
N VAL A 405 -21.30 -12.94 0.02
CA VAL A 405 -20.71 -11.70 0.52
C VAL A 405 -20.99 -10.64 -0.53
N ASP A 406 -21.95 -9.77 -0.26
CA ASP A 406 -22.50 -8.85 -1.24
C ASP A 406 -21.57 -7.68 -1.57
N GLY A 407 -21.54 -7.32 -2.85
CA GLY A 407 -20.80 -6.17 -3.36
C GLY A 407 -19.30 -6.16 -3.07
N VAL A 408 -18.66 -7.33 -3.07
CA VAL A 408 -17.24 -7.48 -2.72
C VAL A 408 -16.35 -7.84 -3.91
N VAL A 409 -16.84 -7.84 -5.14
CA VAL A 409 -16.01 -8.07 -6.34
C VAL A 409 -15.78 -6.73 -7.05
N GLY A 410 -14.67 -6.06 -6.76
CA GLY A 410 -14.34 -4.76 -7.33
C GLY A 410 -13.30 -4.02 -6.49
N HIS A 411 -12.85 -2.81 -6.81
CA HIS A 411 -12.80 -2.18 -8.13
C HIS A 411 -12.08 -3.07 -9.16
N GLU A 412 -11.15 -3.90 -8.68
CA GLU A 412 -10.40 -4.88 -9.45
C GLU A 412 -10.37 -6.22 -8.71
N TRP A 413 -10.21 -7.31 -9.46
CA TRP A 413 -10.17 -8.65 -8.89
C TRP A 413 -9.35 -9.65 -9.71
N ALA A 414 -9.08 -10.78 -9.07
CA ALA A 414 -8.19 -11.83 -9.48
C ALA A 414 -8.88 -13.20 -9.44
N TRP A 415 -8.39 -14.10 -10.27
CA TRP A 415 -8.98 -15.43 -10.51
C TRP A 415 -7.91 -16.50 -10.60
N ILE A 416 -8.34 -17.76 -10.48
CA ILE A 416 -7.47 -18.93 -10.64
C ILE A 416 -7.06 -19.06 -12.11
N HIS A 417 -5.82 -18.71 -12.42
CA HIS A 417 -5.22 -18.82 -13.76
C HIS A 417 -4.52 -20.18 -13.97
N ASP A 418 -4.23 -20.55 -15.22
CA ASP A 418 -3.40 -21.71 -15.60
C ASP A 418 -1.98 -21.74 -15.00
N GLU A 419 -1.55 -20.62 -14.42
CA GLU A 419 -0.23 -20.46 -13.78
C GLU A 419 -0.31 -20.51 -12.25
N SER A 420 -1.52 -20.70 -11.71
CA SER A 420 -1.76 -20.87 -10.28
C SER A 420 -1.32 -22.28 -9.85
N PRO A 421 -0.98 -22.49 -8.56
CA PRO A 421 -0.72 -23.82 -8.03
C PRO A 421 -1.94 -24.75 -8.21
N ASP A 422 -1.70 -26.01 -8.56
CA ASP A 422 -2.76 -26.99 -8.79
C ASP A 422 -3.53 -27.36 -7.50
N ASP A 423 -2.86 -27.31 -6.34
CA ASP A 423 -3.39 -27.74 -5.03
C ASP A 423 -3.81 -26.53 -4.19
N LEU A 424 -4.73 -25.73 -4.74
CA LEU A 424 -5.36 -24.62 -4.05
C LEU A 424 -6.73 -25.00 -3.50
N HIS A 425 -7.07 -24.46 -2.34
CA HIS A 425 -8.41 -24.50 -1.76
C HIS A 425 -9.14 -23.22 -2.12
N ARG A 426 -10.32 -23.34 -2.73
CA ARG A 426 -11.20 -22.21 -3.03
C ARG A 426 -12.29 -22.08 -1.98
N PHE A 427 -12.47 -20.88 -1.45
CA PHE A 427 -13.46 -20.58 -0.40
C PHE A 427 -14.66 -19.81 -0.92
N PHE A 428 -14.42 -18.88 -1.83
CA PHE A 428 -15.44 -18.05 -2.43
C PHE A 428 -15.20 -17.93 -3.93
N HIS A 429 -16.29 -17.79 -4.67
CA HIS A 429 -16.26 -17.72 -6.12
C HIS A 429 -17.33 -16.77 -6.66
N TYR A 430 -16.96 -16.01 -7.68
CA TYR A 430 -17.84 -15.32 -8.61
C TYR A 430 -17.57 -15.85 -10.01
N GLU A 431 -18.62 -16.30 -10.69
CA GLU A 431 -18.57 -16.73 -12.09
C GLU A 431 -18.86 -15.53 -13.01
N ALA A 432 -17.99 -15.29 -13.99
CA ALA A 432 -18.18 -14.24 -14.98
C ALA A 432 -19.55 -14.35 -15.68
N GLY A 433 -20.25 -13.23 -15.83
CA GLY A 433 -21.56 -13.16 -16.48
C GLY A 433 -22.73 -13.73 -15.66
N SER A 434 -22.49 -14.17 -14.41
CA SER A 434 -23.55 -14.74 -13.55
C SER A 434 -24.46 -13.70 -12.89
N GLN A 435 -24.07 -12.42 -12.92
CA GLN A 435 -24.78 -11.33 -12.24
C GLN A 435 -25.20 -10.24 -13.22
N PHE A 436 -24.64 -9.04 -13.11
CA PHE A 436 -24.89 -7.93 -14.04
C PHE A 436 -23.70 -7.72 -14.98
N GLU A 437 -23.89 -6.89 -15.99
CA GLU A 437 -22.84 -6.57 -16.96
C GLU A 437 -21.70 -5.79 -16.31
N VAL A 438 -20.49 -6.29 -16.54
CA VAL A 438 -19.22 -5.81 -15.98
C VAL A 438 -18.25 -5.50 -17.13
N GLN A 439 -17.42 -4.46 -16.97
CA GLN A 439 -16.58 -3.90 -18.03
C GLN A 439 -15.45 -4.85 -18.46
N ARG A 440 -14.69 -5.40 -17.52
CA ARG A 440 -13.72 -6.48 -17.80
C ARG A 440 -14.08 -7.70 -16.98
N ASP A 441 -15.13 -8.38 -17.42
CA ASP A 441 -15.68 -9.50 -16.70
C ASP A 441 -14.74 -10.73 -16.73
N ARG A 442 -14.50 -11.28 -15.53
CA ARG A 442 -13.67 -12.44 -15.22
C ARG A 442 -14.20 -13.05 -13.94
N ASP A 443 -13.92 -14.33 -13.75
CA ASP A 443 -14.17 -14.96 -12.47
C ASP A 443 -13.43 -14.20 -11.35
N CYS A 444 -13.89 -14.37 -10.12
CA CYS A 444 -13.16 -13.94 -8.93
C CYS A 444 -13.11 -15.11 -7.96
N ASP A 445 -11.94 -15.39 -7.38
CA ASP A 445 -11.77 -16.48 -6.44
C ASP A 445 -11.07 -16.01 -5.16
N THR A 446 -11.47 -16.55 -4.02
CA THR A 446 -10.71 -16.44 -2.77
C THR A 446 -10.07 -17.79 -2.50
N VAL A 447 -8.75 -17.83 -2.32
CA VAL A 447 -7.99 -19.08 -2.25
C VAL A 447 -6.96 -19.10 -1.14
N ALA A 448 -6.55 -20.31 -0.75
CA ALA A 448 -5.32 -20.56 -0.04
C ALA A 448 -4.61 -21.80 -0.58
N PHE A 449 -3.29 -21.85 -0.48
CA PHE A 449 -2.50 -23.03 -0.79
C PHE A 449 -1.25 -23.08 0.09
N THR A 450 -0.67 -24.27 0.23
CA THR A 450 0.60 -24.48 0.93
C THR A 450 1.73 -24.63 -0.10
N ALA A 451 2.77 -23.81 0.02
CA ALA A 451 3.98 -23.88 -0.79
C ALA A 451 4.86 -25.07 -0.36
N ASP A 452 5.81 -25.47 -1.22
CA ASP A 452 6.75 -26.57 -0.95
C ASP A 452 7.56 -26.41 0.35
N SER A 453 7.74 -25.17 0.81
CA SER A 453 8.41 -24.82 2.08
C SER A 453 7.57 -25.13 3.32
N GLY A 454 6.27 -25.36 3.16
CA GLY A 454 5.28 -25.42 4.24
C GLY A 454 4.61 -24.08 4.55
N ALA A 455 5.02 -22.97 3.92
CA ALA A 455 4.34 -21.69 4.06
C ALA A 455 2.96 -21.72 3.40
N THR A 456 1.95 -21.17 4.08
CA THR A 456 0.62 -20.93 3.54
C THR A 456 0.55 -19.57 2.86
N VAL A 457 -0.07 -19.52 1.68
CA VAL A 457 -0.41 -18.30 0.96
C VAL A 457 -1.92 -18.18 0.90
N PHE A 458 -2.48 -17.12 1.47
CA PHE A 458 -3.88 -16.73 1.36
C PHE A 458 -4.01 -15.53 0.41
N HIS A 459 -5.01 -15.56 -0.48
CA HIS A 459 -5.33 -14.43 -1.35
C HIS A 459 -6.85 -14.21 -1.40
N CYS A 460 -7.31 -13.01 -1.02
CA CYS A 460 -8.74 -12.69 -0.97
C CYS A 460 -9.38 -12.55 -2.36
N GLY A 461 -8.60 -12.03 -3.33
CA GLY A 461 -8.92 -12.04 -4.76
C GLY A 461 -9.54 -10.74 -5.23
N THR A 462 -9.79 -9.77 -4.37
CA THR A 462 -10.50 -8.54 -4.74
C THR A 462 -10.09 -7.36 -3.88
N LEU A 463 -9.98 -6.17 -4.49
CA LEU A 463 -9.69 -4.93 -3.76
C LEU A 463 -10.75 -4.63 -2.70
N ALA A 464 -11.99 -5.03 -2.94
CA ALA A 464 -13.14 -4.75 -2.10
C ALA A 464 -13.16 -5.46 -0.75
N TRP A 465 -12.28 -6.44 -0.55
CA TRP A 465 -12.29 -7.26 0.64
C TRP A 465 -12.13 -6.48 1.96
N PRO A 466 -11.16 -5.55 2.11
CA PRO A 466 -10.88 -4.93 3.41
C PRO A 466 -12.03 -4.12 4.01
N TRP A 467 -12.89 -3.49 3.20
CA TRP A 467 -14.02 -2.71 3.76
C TRP A 467 -15.12 -3.61 4.33
N ARG A 468 -15.24 -4.86 3.86
CA ARG A 468 -16.16 -5.82 4.47
C ARG A 468 -15.64 -6.30 5.83
N LEU A 469 -14.41 -5.96 6.18
CA LEU A 469 -13.79 -6.21 7.48
C LEU A 469 -13.87 -5.00 8.43
N ASP A 470 -13.68 -3.77 7.93
CA ASP A 470 -13.60 -2.54 8.74
C ASP A 470 -14.99 -1.93 9.05
N PRO A 471 -15.36 -1.69 10.33
CA PRO A 471 -16.70 -1.25 10.75
C PRO A 471 -16.95 0.25 10.66
N ASP A 472 -16.12 0.99 9.95
CA ASP A 472 -16.17 2.44 9.98
C ASP A 472 -17.30 3.03 9.09
N PRO A 473 -18.29 3.72 9.69
CA PRO A 473 -19.39 4.33 8.95
C PRO A 473 -19.02 5.66 8.25
N THR A 474 -17.84 6.26 8.46
CA THR A 474 -17.49 7.56 7.86
C THR A 474 -17.20 7.48 6.37
N TRP A 475 -16.86 6.29 5.84
CA TRP A 475 -16.54 6.04 4.43
C TRP A 475 -17.74 6.03 3.48
N ASP A 476 -18.95 6.16 4.02
CA ASP A 476 -20.20 6.29 3.26
C ASP A 476 -20.16 7.38 2.18
N THR A 477 -19.21 8.33 2.27
CA THR A 477 -19.01 9.44 1.33
C THR A 477 -17.77 9.32 0.45
N THR A 478 -16.92 8.31 0.64
CA THR A 478 -15.64 8.18 -0.06
C THR A 478 -15.78 7.26 -1.28
N TYR A 479 -15.22 7.67 -2.42
CA TYR A 479 -15.17 6.84 -3.62
C TYR A 479 -14.13 5.71 -3.45
N PRO A 480 -14.40 4.48 -3.96
CA PRO A 480 -15.58 4.05 -4.71
C PRO A 480 -16.77 3.60 -3.85
N PHE A 481 -16.64 3.57 -2.53
CA PHE A 481 -17.61 2.96 -1.61
C PHE A 481 -18.97 3.67 -1.62
N ALA A 482 -18.97 5.00 -1.70
CA ALA A 482 -20.18 5.79 -1.87
C ALA A 482 -20.97 5.39 -3.13
N GLU A 483 -20.30 4.99 -4.20
CA GLU A 483 -20.96 4.49 -5.42
C GLU A 483 -21.45 3.06 -5.24
N ALA A 484 -20.64 2.18 -4.62
CA ALA A 484 -21.06 0.81 -4.32
C ALA A 484 -22.35 0.75 -3.49
N ARG A 485 -22.43 1.57 -2.44
CA ARG A 485 -23.63 1.70 -1.60
C ARG A 485 -24.84 2.25 -2.35
N ARG A 486 -24.65 3.19 -3.28
CA ARG A 486 -25.75 3.72 -4.11
C ARG A 486 -26.38 2.63 -4.97
N HIS A 487 -25.58 1.66 -5.40
CA HIS A 487 -26.05 0.51 -6.17
C HIS A 487 -26.63 -0.59 -5.31
N ASP A 488 -25.99 -0.90 -4.18
CA ASP A 488 -26.44 -1.90 -3.22
C ASP A 488 -26.25 -1.41 -1.76
N PRO A 489 -27.33 -1.00 -1.07
CA PRO A 489 -27.24 -0.54 0.32
C PRO A 489 -26.71 -1.58 1.31
N THR A 490 -26.77 -2.88 1.00
CA THR A 490 -26.28 -3.95 1.88
C THR A 490 -24.75 -3.97 2.00
N VAL A 491 -24.06 -3.29 1.09
CA VAL A 491 -22.59 -3.17 1.07
C VAL A 491 -22.06 -2.31 2.23
N SER A 492 -22.93 -1.53 2.90
CA SER A 492 -22.54 -0.52 3.89
C SER A 492 -22.15 -1.02 5.28
N GLU A 493 -22.34 -2.29 5.61
CA GLU A 493 -21.98 -2.85 6.93
C GLU A 493 -20.93 -3.95 6.78
N PRO A 494 -19.96 -4.09 7.71
CA PRO A 494 -19.07 -5.24 7.73
C PRO A 494 -19.85 -6.55 7.73
N ASP A 495 -19.27 -7.59 7.14
CA ASP A 495 -19.80 -8.94 7.25
C ASP A 495 -19.11 -9.65 8.42
N GLU A 496 -19.82 -9.83 9.54
CA GLU A 496 -19.28 -10.52 10.72
C GLU A 496 -18.82 -11.96 10.40
N ARG A 497 -19.46 -12.62 9.43
CA ARG A 497 -19.07 -13.97 8.99
C ARG A 497 -17.73 -13.91 8.25
N LEU A 498 -17.53 -12.87 7.43
CA LEU A 498 -16.26 -12.61 6.74
C LEU A 498 -15.14 -12.20 7.70
N GLN A 499 -15.44 -11.36 8.69
CA GLN A 499 -14.49 -11.01 9.76
C GLN A 499 -14.04 -12.26 10.51
N ARG A 500 -14.98 -13.16 10.85
CA ARG A 500 -14.67 -14.45 11.49
C ARG A 500 -13.84 -15.35 10.58
N PHE A 501 -14.16 -15.43 9.29
CA PHE A 501 -13.36 -16.16 8.31
C PHE A 501 -11.92 -15.63 8.26
N GLN A 502 -11.75 -14.30 8.15
CA GLN A 502 -10.43 -13.70 8.09
C GLN A 502 -9.65 -13.88 9.41
N ALA A 503 -10.31 -13.84 10.56
CA ALA A 503 -9.69 -14.14 11.85
C ALA A 503 -9.23 -15.60 11.96
N ASN A 504 -9.96 -16.56 11.36
CA ASN A 504 -9.52 -17.95 11.29
C ASN A 504 -8.29 -18.10 10.37
N VAL A 505 -8.26 -17.38 9.24
CA VAL A 505 -7.08 -17.33 8.35
C VAL A 505 -5.86 -16.83 9.15
N PHE A 506 -5.94 -15.67 9.79
CA PHE A 506 -4.79 -15.12 10.53
C PHE A 506 -4.37 -15.98 11.71
N ARG A 507 -5.30 -16.70 12.36
CA ARG A 507 -4.94 -17.67 13.40
C ARG A 507 -4.01 -18.75 12.84
N ASP A 508 -4.39 -19.35 11.71
CA ASP A 508 -3.59 -20.38 11.04
C ASP A 508 -2.24 -19.85 10.53
N LEU A 509 -2.21 -18.64 9.94
CA LEU A 509 -0.95 -18.06 9.46
C LEU A 509 0.03 -17.69 10.59
N LEU A 510 -0.43 -17.62 11.85
CA LEU A 510 0.38 -17.26 13.02
C LEU A 510 0.73 -18.46 13.92
N GLU A 511 0.20 -19.65 13.64
CA GLU A 511 0.53 -20.91 14.34
C GLU A 511 1.79 -21.57 13.76
#